data_AF-A0A941XT94-F1
#
_entry.id   AF-A0A941XT94-F1
#
_cell.length_a   1.000
_cell.length_b   1.000
_cell.length_c   1.000
_cell.angle_alpha   90.00
_cell.angle_beta   90.00
_cell.angle_gamma   90.00
#
_symmetry.space_group_name_H-M   'P 1'
#
loop_
_entity.id
_entity.type
_entity.pdbx_description
1 polymer ?
#
loop_
_entity_poly.entity_id
_entity_poly.type
_entity_poly.pdbx_seq_one_letter_code
_entity_poly.pdbx_strand_id
1 'polypeptide(L)'
;MHKDEAARGFALLANPDRVKICKMLYNKGDLSYEELLAMMPDEEELKKNLRILIDGGLIALADKYSIRKGYLDTLLDFIKNPCGCTRK
;
A
#
# COMPACT_ATOMS: atom_id res chain seq x y z
N MET A 1 -14.92 -4.11 -5.60
CA MET A 1 -13.95 -4.97 -4.90
C MET A 1 -14.70 -6.05 -4.13
N HIS A 2 -14.38 -7.31 -4.38
CA HIS A 2 -14.92 -8.45 -3.63
C HIS A 2 -14.11 -8.73 -2.35
N LYS A 3 -14.68 -9.49 -1.41
CA LYS A 3 -14.04 -9.78 -0.11
C LYS A 3 -12.64 -10.39 -0.23
N ASP A 4 -12.41 -11.28 -1.21
CA ASP A 4 -11.14 -11.97 -1.36
C ASP A 4 -10.07 -11.06 -1.97
N GLU A 5 -10.47 -10.11 -2.81
CA GLU A 5 -9.60 -9.04 -3.32
C GLU A 5 -9.20 -8.09 -2.19
N ALA A 6 -10.17 -7.69 -1.35
CA ALA A 6 -9.91 -6.86 -0.19
C ALA A 6 -8.97 -7.56 0.80
N ALA A 7 -9.19 -8.85 1.08
CA ALA A 7 -8.34 -9.63 1.97
C ALA A 7 -6.87 -9.68 1.49
N ARG A 8 -6.64 -9.87 0.17
CA ARG A 8 -5.28 -9.79 -0.40
C ARG A 8 -4.66 -8.40 -0.23
N GLY A 9 -5.43 -7.34 -0.48
CA GLY A 9 -4.97 -5.97 -0.27
C GLY A 9 -4.60 -5.69 1.20
N PHE A 10 -5.43 -6.12 2.15
CA PHE A 10 -5.15 -5.96 3.57
C PHE A 10 -3.98 -6.82 4.05
N ALA A 11 -3.75 -7.99 3.48
CA ALA A 11 -2.56 -8.81 3.79
C ALA A 11 -1.26 -8.08 3.39
N LEU A 12 -1.26 -7.32 2.30
CA LEU A 12 -0.14 -6.43 1.95
C LEU A 12 0.05 -5.31 2.98
N LEU A 13 -1.02 -4.84 3.61
CA LEU A 13 -0.94 -3.82 4.66
C LEU A 13 -0.70 -4.39 6.07
N ALA A 14 -0.72 -5.72 6.25
CA ALA A 14 -0.51 -6.38 7.55
C ALA A 14 0.97 -6.42 7.97
N ASN A 15 1.71 -5.32 7.76
CA ASN A 15 3.08 -5.12 8.22
C ASN A 15 3.33 -3.62 8.47
N PRO A 16 3.95 -3.23 9.60
CA PRO A 16 4.13 -1.82 9.96
C PRO A 16 4.89 -1.00 8.92
N ASP A 17 5.95 -1.56 8.35
CA ASP A 17 6.80 -0.88 7.37
C ASP A 17 6.07 -0.68 6.05
N ARG A 18 5.31 -1.68 5.60
CA ARG A 18 4.46 -1.53 4.41
C ARG A 18 3.39 -0.44 4.58
N VAL A 19 2.79 -0.34 5.76
CA VAL A 19 1.87 0.76 6.08
C VAL A 19 2.58 2.10 6.03
N LYS A 20 3.80 2.19 6.58
CA LYS A 20 4.61 3.42 6.59
C LYS A 20 4.97 3.85 5.16
N ILE A 21 5.44 2.94 4.32
CA ILE A 21 5.74 3.19 2.89
C ILE A 21 4.49 3.70 2.17
N CYS A 22 3.36 2.99 2.30
CA CYS A 22 2.11 3.39 1.65
C CYS A 22 1.65 4.77 2.11
N LYS A 23 1.76 5.09 3.41
CA LYS A 23 1.44 6.41 3.95
C LYS A 23 2.33 7.51 3.38
N MET A 24 3.63 7.26 3.24
CA MET A 24 4.56 8.22 2.65
C MET A 24 4.20 8.50 1.19
N LEU A 25 4.06 7.47 0.38
CA LEU A 25 3.73 7.61 -1.05
C LEU A 25 2.34 8.26 -1.27
N TYR A 26 1.36 7.92 -0.44
CA TYR A 26 0.03 8.49 -0.57
C TYR A 26 0.02 10.00 -0.33
N ASN A 27 0.76 10.47 0.68
CA ASN A 27 0.71 11.87 1.12
C ASN A 27 1.79 12.76 0.48
N LYS A 28 2.97 12.22 0.18
CA LYS A 28 4.08 12.95 -0.43
C LYS A 28 4.13 12.83 -1.95
N GLY A 29 3.36 11.91 -2.53
CA GLY A 29 3.45 11.58 -3.94
C GLY A 29 4.58 10.60 -4.22
N ASP A 30 5.07 10.63 -5.44
CA ASP A 30 6.04 9.65 -5.93
C ASP A 30 7.44 9.94 -5.37
N LEU A 31 8.08 8.91 -4.82
CA LEU A 31 9.38 9.02 -4.13
C LEU A 31 10.43 8.10 -4.76
N SER A 32 11.69 8.54 -4.79
CA SER A 32 12.82 7.70 -5.17
C SER A 32 13.16 6.68 -4.07
N TYR A 33 14.04 5.73 -4.41
CA TYR A 33 14.56 4.78 -3.43
C TYR A 33 15.31 5.48 -2.28
N GLU A 34 16.14 6.46 -2.61
CA GLU A 34 16.95 7.23 -1.66
C GLU A 34 16.07 8.05 -0.72
N GLU A 35 14.99 8.66 -1.25
CA GLU A 35 14.02 9.38 -0.43
C GLU A 35 13.34 8.46 0.58
N LEU A 36 12.98 7.24 0.18
CA LEU A 36 12.40 6.23 1.06
C LEU A 36 13.41 5.72 2.10
N LEU A 37 14.64 5.41 1.67
CA LEU A 37 15.72 4.93 2.54
C LEU A 37 16.08 5.97 3.61
N ALA A 38 16.11 7.26 3.26
CA ALA A 38 16.34 8.34 4.22
C ALA A 38 15.29 8.39 5.35
N MET A 39 14.06 7.90 5.11
CA MET A 39 12.99 7.86 6.11
C MET A 39 12.81 6.47 6.78
N MET A 40 13.43 5.44 6.20
CA MET A 40 13.37 4.04 6.61
C MET A 40 14.75 3.41 6.39
N PRO A 41 15.71 3.64 7.32
CA PRO A 41 17.13 3.36 7.07
C PRO A 41 17.50 1.87 7.08
N ASP A 42 16.57 0.97 7.39
CA ASP A 42 16.78 -0.47 7.23
C ASP A 42 16.63 -0.85 5.75
N GLU A 43 17.76 -0.92 5.06
CA GLU A 43 17.82 -1.12 3.61
C GLU A 43 17.25 -2.47 3.16
N GLU A 44 17.56 -3.54 3.90
CA GLU A 44 17.15 -4.91 3.58
C GLU A 44 15.64 -5.08 3.76
N GLU A 45 15.09 -4.59 4.88
CA GLU A 45 13.66 -4.65 5.14
C GLU A 45 12.90 -3.71 4.19
N LEU A 46 13.46 -2.55 3.80
CA LEU A 46 12.87 -1.68 2.78
C LEU A 46 12.79 -2.38 1.41
N LYS A 47 13.89 -2.97 0.93
CA LYS A 47 13.92 -3.70 -0.36
C LYS A 47 12.88 -4.82 -0.41
N LYS A 48 12.84 -5.63 0.64
CA LYS A 48 11.89 -6.73 0.78
C LYS A 48 10.44 -6.23 0.76
N ASN A 49 10.12 -5.18 1.51
CA ASN A 49 8.76 -4.66 1.57
C ASN A 49 8.34 -3.96 0.27
N LEU A 50 9.24 -3.23 -0.41
CA LEU A 50 8.96 -2.66 -1.73
C LEU A 50 8.67 -3.75 -2.75
N ARG A 51 9.46 -4.83 -2.77
CA ARG A 51 9.19 -5.98 -3.65
C ARG A 51 7.81 -6.58 -3.39
N ILE A 52 7.45 -6.85 -2.15
CA ILE A 52 6.12 -7.39 -1.79
C ILE A 52 5.00 -6.46 -2.24
N LEU A 53 5.17 -5.14 -2.09
CA LEU A 53 4.15 -4.15 -2.48
C LEU A 53 4.01 -4.00 -4.00
N ILE A 54 5.12 -4.15 -4.75
CA ILE A 54 5.13 -4.15 -6.21
C ILE A 54 4.49 -5.44 -6.74
N ASP A 55 4.94 -6.60 -6.24
CA ASP A 55 4.40 -7.91 -6.61
C ASP A 55 2.89 -8.01 -6.29
N GLY A 56 2.49 -7.40 -5.17
CA GLY A 56 1.09 -7.26 -4.76
C GLY A 56 0.30 -6.19 -5.52
N GLY A 57 0.94 -5.42 -6.40
CA GLY A 57 0.30 -4.41 -7.25
C GLY A 57 -0.17 -3.15 -6.53
N LEU A 58 0.19 -2.93 -5.26
CA LEU A 58 -0.20 -1.73 -4.49
C LEU A 58 0.69 -0.52 -4.84
N ILE A 59 1.95 -0.79 -5.20
CA ILE A 59 2.93 0.19 -5.68
C ILE A 59 3.32 -0.16 -7.12
N ALA A 60 3.58 0.86 -7.94
CA ALA A 60 4.25 0.72 -9.22
C ALA A 60 5.64 1.36 -9.14
N LEU A 61 6.59 0.79 -9.88
CA LEU A 61 7.92 1.37 -10.07
C LEU A 61 8.10 1.67 -11.56
N ALA A 62 8.30 2.95 -11.88
CA ALA A 62 8.84 3.40 -13.16
C ALA A 62 10.18 4.08 -12.85
N ASP A 63 10.23 5.42 -12.87
CA ASP A 63 11.40 6.19 -12.40
C ASP A 63 11.39 6.38 -10.87
N LYS A 64 10.19 6.45 -10.29
CA LYS A 64 9.95 6.55 -8.85
C LYS A 64 8.91 5.51 -8.42
N TYR A 65 8.82 5.28 -7.12
CA TYR A 65 7.77 4.48 -6.53
C TYR A 65 6.50 5.33 -6.43
N SER A 66 5.41 4.82 -7.00
CA SER A 66 4.10 5.48 -7.01
C SER A 66 3.06 4.55 -6.39
N ILE A 67 2.27 5.05 -5.45
CA ILE A 67 1.16 4.26 -4.91
C ILE A 67 -0.04 4.30 -5.84
N ARG A 68 -0.70 3.17 -6.05
CA ARG A 68 -1.96 3.11 -6.79
C ARG A 68 -3.11 3.63 -5.93
N LYS A 69 -3.20 4.97 -5.79
CA LYS A 69 -4.15 5.66 -4.88
C LYS A 69 -5.57 5.13 -5.00
N GLY A 70 -6.12 5.04 -6.21
CA GLY A 70 -7.49 4.55 -6.42
C GLY A 70 -7.72 3.11 -5.94
N TYR A 71 -6.72 2.24 -6.02
CA TYR A 71 -6.81 0.88 -5.46
C TYR A 71 -6.80 0.90 -3.92
N LEU A 72 -5.91 1.71 -3.31
CA LEU A 72 -5.88 1.87 -1.85
C LEU A 72 -7.15 2.53 -1.32
N ASP A 73 -7.69 3.54 -2.01
CA ASP A 73 -8.94 4.19 -1.65
C ASP A 73 -10.10 3.19 -1.70
N THR A 74 -10.19 2.40 -2.77
CA THR A 74 -11.19 1.32 -2.89
C THR A 74 -11.06 0.30 -1.76
N LEU A 75 -9.82 -0.04 -1.35
CA LEU A 75 -9.55 -0.96 -0.25
C LEU A 75 -10.03 -0.38 1.10
N LEU A 76 -9.75 0.89 1.37
CA LEU A 76 -10.21 1.56 2.60
C LEU A 76 -11.74 1.72 2.60
N ASP A 77 -12.32 2.04 1.45
CA ASP A 77 -13.76 2.18 1.25
C ASP A 77 -14.50 0.85 1.42
N PHE A 78 -13.86 -0.28 1.14
CA PHE A 78 -14.42 -1.61 1.40
C PHE A 78 -14.80 -1.80 2.89
N ILE A 79 -14.00 -1.25 3.81
CA ILE A 79 -14.30 -1.30 5.25
C ILE A 79 -15.25 -0.17 5.65
N LYS A 80 -15.03 1.05 5.13
CA LYS A 80 -15.78 2.24 5.55
C LYS A 80 -17.25 2.21 5.11
N ASN A 81 -17.53 1.64 3.94
CA ASN A 81 -18.87 1.71 3.35
C ASN A 81 -19.75 0.52 3.75
N PRO A 82 -20.96 0.75 4.28
CA PRO A 82 -21.87 -0.32 4.67
C PRO A 82 -22.43 -1.05 3.43
N CYS A 83 -22.32 -2.37 3.43
CA CYS A 83 -22.92 -3.28 2.45
C CYS A 83 -24.19 -3.96 3.00
N GLY A 84 -24.86 -4.79 2.18
CA GLY A 84 -26.07 -5.51 2.58
C GLY A 84 -25.94 -6.35 3.87
N CYS A 85 -24.73 -6.83 4.19
CA CYS A 85 -24.46 -7.54 5.46
C CYS A 85 -24.52 -6.63 6.71
N THR A 86 -24.48 -5.31 6.51
CA THR A 86 -24.41 -4.30 7.58
C THR A 86 -25.64 -3.38 7.63
N ARG A 87 -26.51 -3.46 6.61
CA ARG A 87 -27.78 -2.73 6.56
C ARG A 87 -28.86 -3.65 7.10
N LYS A 88 -29.35 -3.36 8.30
CA LYS A 88 -30.53 -4.01 8.88
C LYS A 88 -31.78 -3.68 8.07
#